data_AF-A0A2G3NNP7-F1
#
_entry.id   AF-A0A2G3NNP7-F1
#
_cell.length_a   1.000
_cell.length_b   1.000
_cell.length_c   1.000
_cell.angle_alpha   90.00
_cell.angle_beta   90.00
_cell.angle_gamma   90.00
#
_symmetry.space_group_name_H-M   'P 1'
#
loop_
_entity.id
_entity.type
_entity.pdbx_description
1 polymer ?
#
loop_
_entity_poly.entity_id
_entity_poly.type
_entity_poly.pdbx_seq_one_letter_code
_entity_poly.pdbx_strand_id
1 'polypeptide(L)'
;MAYNWQQFKNGLFGFSYDYTELLAELKTDVATGDVGDKIVVIRYHRDDTDYRQIRDYLYEGEAVGEDEEYSFENTADVLEEMEAMNSIF
;
A
#
# COMPACT_ATOMS: atom_id res chain seq x y z
N MET A 1 10.18 7.31 -8.68
CA MET A 1 9.03 7.15 -9.60
C MET A 1 7.87 6.71 -8.74
N ALA A 2 6.73 7.41 -8.78
CA ALA A 2 5.55 6.97 -8.03
C ALA A 2 5.03 5.67 -8.66
N TYR A 3 4.87 4.63 -7.84
CA TYR A 3 4.20 3.41 -8.28
C TYR A 3 2.75 3.75 -8.59
N ASN A 4 2.24 3.31 -9.75
CA ASN A 4 0.89 3.68 -10.19
C ASN A 4 0.01 2.43 -10.24
N TRP A 5 -0.47 2.02 -9.07
CA TRP A 5 -1.31 0.83 -8.90
C TRP A 5 -2.62 0.91 -9.71
N GLN A 6 -3.08 2.12 -10.04
CA GLN A 6 -4.30 2.37 -10.82
C GLN A 6 -4.22 1.81 -12.24
N GLN A 7 -3.01 1.65 -12.80
CA GLN A 7 -2.82 0.95 -14.08
C GLN A 7 -3.20 -0.53 -13.99
N PHE A 8 -3.03 -1.13 -12.83
CA PHE A 8 -3.40 -2.52 -12.54
C PHE A 8 -4.90 -2.66 -12.19
N LYS A 9 -5.52 -1.62 -11.61
CA LYS A 9 -6.98 -1.56 -11.35
C LYS A 9 -7.83 -1.75 -12.60
N ASN A 10 -7.45 -1.11 -13.72
CA ASN A 10 -8.18 -1.20 -14.99
C ASN A 10 -7.78 -2.42 -15.84
N GLY A 11 -6.74 -3.15 -15.43
CA GLY A 11 -6.17 -4.26 -16.19
C GLY A 11 -5.80 -5.42 -15.28
N LEU A 12 -6.73 -6.36 -15.13
CA LEU A 12 -6.41 -7.79 -14.95
C LEU A 12 -5.57 -8.15 -13.71
N PHE A 13 -6.09 -7.94 -12.50
CA PHE A 13 -5.63 -8.71 -11.33
C PHE A 13 -6.73 -9.70 -10.92
N GLY A 14 -6.48 -10.98 -11.14
CA GLY A 14 -7.28 -12.10 -10.60
C GLY A 14 -6.78 -12.53 -9.21
N PHE A 15 -6.13 -11.62 -8.49
CA PHE A 15 -5.46 -11.88 -7.23
C PHE A 15 -6.00 -10.88 -6.21
N SER A 16 -6.51 -11.40 -5.10
CA SER A 16 -6.91 -10.62 -3.94
C SER A 16 -5.85 -10.80 -2.86
N TYR A 17 -5.59 -9.74 -2.10
CA TYR A 17 -4.76 -9.79 -0.91
C TYR A 17 -5.61 -9.39 0.28
N ASP A 18 -5.51 -10.16 1.36
CA ASP A 18 -6.20 -9.82 2.60
C ASP A 18 -5.45 -8.68 3.28
N TYR A 19 -5.96 -7.47 3.05
CA TYR A 19 -5.47 -6.25 3.70
C TYR A 19 -6.33 -5.88 4.89
N THR A 20 -7.23 -6.76 5.35
CA THR A 20 -8.23 -6.43 6.37
C THR A 20 -7.61 -5.84 7.65
N GLU A 21 -6.50 -6.40 8.13
CA GLU A 21 -5.79 -5.89 9.31
C GLU A 21 -5.09 -4.55 9.01
N LEU A 22 -4.20 -4.52 8.01
CA LEU A 22 -3.44 -3.31 7.62
C LEU A 22 -4.36 -2.12 7.25
N LEU A 23 -5.48 -2.40 6.58
CA LEU A 23 -6.49 -1.41 6.19
C LEU A 23 -7.21 -0.85 7.42
N ALA A 24 -7.51 -1.70 8.41
CA ALA A 24 -8.15 -1.25 9.65
C ALA A 24 -7.21 -0.39 10.48
N GLU A 25 -5.92 -0.75 10.54
CA GLU A 25 -4.87 0.05 11.18
C GLU A 25 -4.73 1.40 10.47
N LEU A 26 -4.51 1.42 9.15
CA LEU A 26 -4.32 2.65 8.39
C LEU A 26 -5.54 3.58 8.47
N LYS A 27 -6.77 3.03 8.44
CA LYS A 27 -8.00 3.81 8.67
C LYS A 27 -8.06 4.42 10.07
N THR A 28 -7.60 3.68 11.07
CA THR A 28 -7.53 4.17 12.45
C THR A 28 -6.51 5.28 12.55
N ASP A 29 -5.30 5.10 11.99
CA ASP A 29 -4.23 6.09 12.02
C ASP A 29 -4.63 7.38 11.28
N VAL A 30 -5.35 7.27 10.16
CA VAL A 30 -5.92 8.44 9.48
C VAL A 30 -6.97 9.15 10.34
N ALA A 31 -7.78 8.39 11.08
CA ALA A 31 -8.81 8.96 11.96
C ALA A 31 -8.23 9.59 13.23
N THR A 32 -7.12 9.06 13.76
CA THR A 32 -6.38 9.65 14.89
C THR A 32 -5.47 10.80 14.47
N GLY A 33 -5.11 10.87 13.19
CA GLY A 33 -4.17 11.84 12.66
C GLY A 33 -2.70 11.48 12.90
N ASP A 34 -2.42 10.19 13.15
CA ASP A 34 -1.06 9.65 13.28
C ASP A 34 -0.33 9.64 11.92
N VAL A 35 -1.07 9.40 10.82
CA VAL A 35 -0.56 9.51 9.46
C VAL A 35 -1.04 10.80 8.78
N GLY A 36 -0.13 11.45 8.05
CA GLY A 36 -0.43 12.63 7.25
C GLY A 36 -1.03 12.29 5.88
N ASP A 37 -0.96 13.26 4.95
CA ASP A 37 -1.34 13.05 3.55
C ASP A 37 -0.44 12.04 2.83
N LYS A 38 0.77 11.80 3.35
CA LYS A 38 1.77 10.92 2.77
C LYS A 38 2.28 9.92 3.78
N ILE A 39 2.44 8.69 3.33
CA ILE A 39 3.05 7.58 4.07
C ILE A 39 4.14 6.94 3.22
N VAL A 40 5.04 6.24 3.90
CA VAL A 40 6.03 5.41 3.25
C VAL A 40 5.45 4.01 3.15
N VAL A 41 5.30 3.49 1.94
CA VAL A 41 4.75 2.16 1.72
C VAL A 41 5.90 1.22 1.43
N ILE A 42 6.03 0.16 2.23
CA ILE A 42 6.94 -0.94 1.95
C ILE A 42 6.23 -1.87 0.99
N ARG A 43 6.80 -2.04 -0.20
CA ARG A 43 6.27 -2.93 -1.23
C ARG A 43 7.12 -4.18 -1.34
N TYR A 44 6.45 -5.31 -1.58
CA TYR A 44 7.14 -6.57 -1.81
C TYR A 44 7.20 -6.88 -3.30
N HIS A 45 8.43 -6.93 -3.81
CA HIS A 45 8.71 -7.37 -5.18
C HIS A 45 8.62 -8.89 -5.26
N ARG A 46 7.73 -9.40 -6.12
CA ARG A 46 7.70 -10.81 -6.51
C ARG A 46 8.28 -10.96 -7.91
N ASP A 47 9.23 -11.87 -8.09
CA ASP A 47 9.77 -12.17 -9.43
C ASP A 47 8.70 -12.72 -10.40
N ASP A 48 7.61 -13.28 -9.89
CA ASP A 48 6.51 -13.85 -10.68
C ASP A 48 5.49 -12.81 -11.19
N THR A 49 5.53 -11.56 -10.71
CA THR A 49 4.55 -10.54 -11.12
C THR A 49 5.13 -9.13 -11.13
N ASP A 50 4.75 -8.34 -12.14
CA ASP A 50 5.02 -6.89 -12.18
C ASP A 50 4.30 -6.10 -11.08
N TYR A 51 3.34 -6.72 -10.36
CA TYR A 51 2.63 -6.07 -9.27
C TYR A 51 3.39 -6.19 -7.95
N ARG A 52 3.68 -5.02 -7.38
CA ARG A 52 4.37 -4.85 -6.11
C ARG A 52 3.32 -4.62 -5.02
N GLN A 53 2.90 -5.72 -4.40
CA GLN A 53 1.91 -5.69 -3.33
C GLN A 53 2.42 -4.84 -2.15
N ILE A 54 1.49 -4.15 -1.51
CA ILE A 54 1.78 -3.46 -0.25
C ILE A 54 2.07 -4.54 0.80
N ARG A 55 3.21 -4.45 1.46
CA ARG A 55 3.59 -5.33 2.56
C ARG A 55 3.32 -4.67 3.90
N ASP A 56 3.73 -3.42 4.02
CA ASP A 56 3.68 -2.65 5.25
C ASP A 56 3.67 -1.15 4.93
N TYR A 57 3.42 -0.32 5.94
CA TYR A 57 3.54 1.13 5.82
C TYR A 57 4.21 1.72 7.05
N LEU A 58 4.98 2.78 6.84
CA LEU A 58 5.70 3.48 7.87
C LEU A 58 5.22 4.93 7.96
N TYR A 59 5.29 5.47 9.17
CA TYR A 59 4.96 6.85 9.46
C TYR A 59 6.02 7.80 8.87
N GLU A 60 5.62 9.06 8.67
CA GLU A 60 6.54 10.08 8.18
C GLU A 60 7.70 10.28 9.18
N GLY A 61 8.92 9.97 8.74
CA GLY A 61 10.13 10.09 9.56
C GLY A 61 10.66 8.76 10.11
N GLU A 62 9.98 7.64 9.87
CA GLU A 62 10.53 6.32 10.16
C GLU A 62 11.63 5.91 9.18
N ALA A 63 12.60 5.16 9.69
CA ALA A 63 13.71 4.64 8.90
C ALA A 63 13.31 3.31 8.26
N VAL A 64 13.38 3.29 6.94
CA VAL A 64 13.28 2.10 6.09
C VAL A 64 14.57 1.27 6.16
N GLY A 65 14.44 -0.06 6.14
CA GLY A 65 15.59 -0.94 6.01
C GLY A 65 16.34 -0.73 4.69
N GLU A 66 17.67 -0.88 4.70
CA GLU A 66 18.50 -0.68 3.49
C GLU A 66 18.15 -1.65 2.34
N ASP A 67 17.58 -2.81 2.67
CA ASP A 67 17.15 -3.85 1.72
C ASP A 67 15.64 -3.79 1.39
N GLU A 68 14.91 -2.82 1.93
CA GLU A 68 13.46 -2.72 1.73
C GLU A 68 13.14 -1.82 0.54
N GLU A 69 12.23 -2.28 -0.32
CA GLU A 69 11.72 -1.47 -1.40
C GLU A 69 10.54 -0.64 -0.89
N TYR A 70 10.72 0.68 -0.85
CA TYR A 70 9.70 1.59 -0.35
C TYR A 70 9.37 2.71 -1.35
N SER A 71 8.14 3.18 -1.31
CA SER A 71 7.65 4.32 -2.08
C SER A 71 6.93 5.31 -1.20
N PHE A 72 7.16 6.60 -1.45
CA PHE A 72 6.36 7.67 -0.85
C PHE A 72 5.07 7.83 -1.63
N GLU A 73 3.95 7.53 -0.99
CA GLU A 73 2.64 7.53 -1.63
C GLU A 73 1.62 8.28 -0.77
N ASN A 74 0.55 8.75 -1.41
CA ASN A 74 -0.49 9.45 -0.68
C ASN A 74 -1.32 8.42 0.09
N THR A 75 -1.60 8.70 1.36
CA THR A 75 -2.36 7.80 2.24
C THR A 75 -3.72 7.42 1.64
N ALA A 76 -4.39 8.38 0.98
CA ALA A 76 -5.65 8.14 0.29
C ALA A 76 -5.53 7.17 -0.90
N ASP A 77 -4.41 7.20 -1.63
CA ASP A 77 -4.17 6.34 -2.79
C ASP A 77 -3.86 4.89 -2.33
N VAL A 78 -3.10 4.76 -1.25
CA VAL A 78 -2.80 3.48 -0.59
C VAL A 78 -4.05 2.83 0.00
N LEU A 79 -4.90 3.62 0.67
CA LEU A 79 -6.20 3.16 1.16
C LEU A 79 -7.07 2.64 0.01
N GLU A 80 -7.16 3.37 -1.10
CA GLU A 80 -7.94 2.94 -2.25
C GLU A 80 -7.38 1.64 -2.88
N GLU A 81 -6.06 1.48 -2.94
CA GLU A 81 -5.41 0.25 -3.40
C GLU A 81 -5.78 -0.94 -2.51
N MET A 82 -5.62 -0.79 -1.19
CA MET A 82 -5.95 -1.83 -0.21
C MET A 82 -7.44 -2.20 -0.25
N GLU A 83 -8.34 -1.22 -0.34
CA GLU A 83 -9.78 -1.47 -0.45
C GLU A 83 -10.15 -2.20 -1.75
N ALA A 84 -9.56 -1.80 -2.87
CA ALA A 84 -9.80 -2.44 -4.15
C ALA A 84 -9.31 -3.90 -4.15
N MET A 85 -8.12 -4.16 -3.58
CA MET A 85 -7.56 -5.51 -3.51
C MET A 85 -8.28 -6.41 -2.49
N ASN A 86 -8.77 -5.84 -1.38
CA ASN A 86 -9.52 -6.58 -0.36
C ASN A 86 -10.95 -6.91 -0.84
N SER A 87 -11.55 -6.07 -1.69
CA SER A 87 -12.94 -6.24 -2.18
C SER A 87 -13.11 -7.28 -3.29
N ILE A 88 -12.04 -7.97 -3.73
CA ILE A 88 -12.11 -9.01 -4.78
C ILE A 88 -12.63 -10.36 -4.23
N PHE A 89 -12.84 -10.47 -2.90
CA PHE A 89 -13.38 -11.66 -2.22
C PHE A 89 -14.90 -11.83 -2.30
#